data_AF-A0A4S4A154-F1
#
_entry.id   AF-A0A4S4A154-F1
#
_cell.length_a   1.000
_cell.length_b   1.000
_cell.length_c   1.000
_cell.angle_alpha   90.00
_cell.angle_beta   90.00
_cell.angle_gamma   90.00
#
_symmetry.space_group_name_H-M   'P 1'
#
loop_
_entity.id
_entity.type
_entity.pdbx_description
1 polymer ?
#
loop_
_entity_poly.entity_id
_entity_poly.type
_entity_poly.pdbx_seq_one_letter_code
_entity_poly.pdbx_strand_id
1 'polypeptide(L)' 'MEIVQKGRPLHVEVRQNTRLTAIKEWVRGHLEQRKRKAKRAQTIAIIMNLPEDIRRDIGIVDDSWMHQQN' A
#
# COMPACT_ATOMS: atom_id res chain seq x y z
N MET A 1 22.88 -19.24 44.33
CA MET A 1 21.62 -18.94 43.62
C MET A 1 21.77 -17.53 43.05
N GLU A 2 22.18 -17.43 41.79
CA GLU A 2 22.27 -16.13 41.12
C GLU A 2 20.88 -15.68 40.73
N ILE A 3 20.41 -14.60 41.36
CA ILE A 3 19.16 -13.95 41.01
C ILE A 3 19.44 -13.22 39.69
N VAL A 4 19.06 -13.85 38.58
CA VAL A 4 19.04 -13.21 37.25
C VAL A 4 18.05 -12.04 37.32
N GLN A 5 18.56 -10.84 37.58
CA GLN A 5 17.81 -9.62 37.34
C GLN A 5 17.60 -9.51 35.83
N LYS A 6 16.48 -10.06 35.35
CA LYS A 6 15.95 -9.74 34.03
C LYS A 6 15.64 -8.24 34.03
N GLY A 7 16.63 -7.45 33.62
CA GLY A 7 16.52 -6.01 33.44
C GLY A 7 15.30 -5.73 32.57
N ARG A 8 14.32 -5.04 33.14
CA ARG A 8 13.20 -4.52 32.36
C ARG A 8 13.79 -3.61 31.29
N PRO A 9 13.39 -3.72 30.02
CA PRO A 9 13.86 -2.78 29.00
C PRO A 9 13.55 -1.37 29.49
N LEU A 10 14.55 -0.48 29.44
CA LEU A 10 14.39 0.91 29.84
C LEU A 10 13.19 1.47 29.07
N HIS A 11 12.21 2.03 29.79
CA HIS A 11 10.93 2.49 29.25
C HIS A 11 11.07 3.41 28.01
N VAL A 12 12.22 4.08 27.89
CA VAL A 12 12.64 4.89 26.74
C VAL A 12 12.89 4.05 25.48
N GLU A 13 13.59 2.92 25.58
CA GLU A 13 13.85 2.02 24.44
C GLU A 13 12.56 1.42 23.90
N VAL A 14 11.63 1.03 24.79
CA VAL A 14 10.31 0.50 24.39
C VAL A 14 9.52 1.56 23.62
N ARG A 15 9.44 2.81 24.12
CA ARG A 15 8.76 3.91 23.42
C ARG A 15 9.40 4.24 22.07
N GLN A 16 10.72 4.25 21.99
CA GLN A 16 11.44 4.50 20.74
C GLN A 16 11.18 3.38 19.71
N ASN A 17 11.15 2.13 20.14
CA ASN A 17 10.86 0.98 19.27
C ASN A 17 9.40 1.01 18.75
N THR A 18 8.44 1.38 19.60
CA THR A 18 7.05 1.59 19.18
C THR A 18 6.92 2.72 18.16
N ARG A 19 7.59 3.86 18.38
CA ARG A 19 7.56 5.00 17.44
C ARG A 19 8.20 4.65 16.09
N LEU A 20 9.34 3.96 16.10
CA LEU A 20 10.00 3.51 14.87
C LEU A 20 9.14 2.50 14.11
N THR A 21 8.46 1.60 14.81
CA THR A 21 7.51 0.65 14.19
C THR A 21 6.35 1.38 13.52
N ALA A 22 5.71 2.33 14.21
CA ALA A 22 4.63 3.14 13.65
C ALA A 22 5.07 3.92 12.40
N ILE A 23 6.28 4.50 12.41
CA ILE A 23 6.84 5.19 11.24
C ILE A 23 7.05 4.22 10.07
N LYS A 24 7.62 3.03 10.33
CA LYS A 24 7.84 2.01 9.29
C LYS A 24 6.53 1.54 8.66
N GLU A 25 5.50 1.32 9.47
CA GLU A 25 4.17 0.94 8.99
C GLU A 25 3.53 2.05 8.15
N TRP A 26 3.62 3.30 8.60
CA TRP A 26 3.15 4.44 7.84
C TRP A 26 3.86 4.58 6.49
N VAL A 27 5.20 4.50 6.48
CA VAL A 27 6.00 4.54 5.25
C VAL A 27 5.62 3.39 4.32
N ARG A 28 5.47 2.16 4.84
CA ARG A 28 5.06 0.99 4.05
C ARG A 28 3.69 1.22 3.42
N GLY A 29 2.71 1.66 4.21
CA GLY A 29 1.36 1.97 3.70
C GLY A 29 1.38 3.07 2.63
N HIS A 30 2.17 4.12 2.83
CA HIS A 30 2.32 5.19 1.84
C HIS A 30 2.94 4.70 0.52
N LEU A 31 3.99 3.88 0.59
CA LEU A 31 4.64 3.29 -0.58
C LEU A 31 3.70 2.35 -1.33
N GLU A 32 2.94 1.52 -0.61
CA GLU A 32 1.93 0.64 -1.21
C GLU A 32 0.83 1.42 -1.92
N GLN A 33 0.31 2.49 -1.31
CA GLN A 33 -0.67 3.37 -1.94
C GLN A 33 -0.11 3.99 -3.23
N ARG A 34 1.13 4.47 -3.21
CA ARG A 34 1.79 5.01 -4.42
C ARG A 34 1.95 3.96 -5.50
N LYS A 35 2.38 2.74 -5.15
CA LYS A 35 2.51 1.62 -6.10
C LYS A 35 1.15 1.25 -6.72
N ARG A 36 0.09 1.18 -5.90
CA ARG A 36 -1.29 0.92 -6.38
C ARG A 36 -1.75 2.01 -7.34
N LYS A 37 -1.53 3.29 -7.01
CA LYS A 37 -1.89 4.42 -7.88
C LYS A 37 -1.14 4.38 -9.22
N ALA A 38 0.16 4.10 -9.19
CA ALA A 38 0.97 3.97 -10.41
C ALA A 38 0.48 2.81 -11.29
N LYS A 39 0.22 1.64 -10.70
CA LYS A 39 -0.32 0.48 -11.42
C LYS A 39 -1.68 0.78 -12.05
N ARG A 40 -2.59 1.43 -11.31
CA ARG A 40 -3.91 1.84 -11.84
C ARG A 40 -3.75 2.79 -13.02
N ALA A 41 -2.89 3.80 -12.92
CA ALA A 41 -2.65 4.74 -14.02
C ALA A 41 -2.10 4.04 -15.27
N GLN A 42 -1.17 3.09 -15.10
CA GLN A 42 -0.65 2.28 -16.21
C GLN A 42 -1.74 1.44 -16.86
N THR A 43 -2.58 0.77 -16.07
CA THR A 43 -3.72 -0.02 -16.58
C THR A 43 -4.69 0.85 -17.38
N ILE A 44 -5.04 2.04 -16.86
CA ILE A 44 -5.88 3.00 -17.57
C ILE A 44 -5.26 3.41 -18.91
N ALA A 45 -3.97 3.76 -18.92
CA ALA A 45 -3.29 4.15 -20.15
C ALA A 45 -3.28 3.02 -21.20
N ILE A 46 -3.04 1.77 -20.79
CA ILE A 46 -3.09 0.62 -21.70
C ILE A 46 -4.47 0.48 -22.33
N ILE A 47 -5.53 0.49 -21.50
CA ILE A 47 -6.91 0.30 -21.98
C ILE A 47 -7.35 1.47 -22.87
N MET A 48 -6.98 2.71 -22.53
CA MET A 48 -7.30 3.90 -23.33
C MET A 48 -6.63 3.94 -24.69
N ASN A 49 -5.53 3.23 -24.86
CA ASN A 49 -4.86 3.07 -26.16
C ASN A 49 -5.46 1.94 -27.01
N LEU A 50 -6.41 1.16 -26.48
CA LEU A 50 -7.09 0.13 -27.25
C LEU A 50 -8.24 0.73 -28.08
N PRO A 51 -8.48 0.21 -29.29
CA PRO A 51 -9.69 0.49 -30.05
C PRO A 51 -10.97 0.16 -29.27
N GLU A 52 -12.05 0.88 -29.57
CA GLU A 52 -13.33 0.77 -28.87
C GLU A 52 -13.98 -0.62 -28.98
N ASP A 53 -13.88 -1.25 -30.14
CA ASP A 53 -14.33 -2.63 -30.38
C ASP A 53 -13.60 -3.61 -29.47
N ILE A 54 -12.27 -3.51 -29.34
CA ILE A 54 -11.48 -4.35 -28.44
C ILE A 54 -11.85 -4.11 -26.98
N ARG A 55 -12.10 -2.85 -26.58
CA ARG A 55 -12.55 -2.55 -25.21
C ARG A 55 -13.88 -3.22 -24.89
N ARG A 56 -14.84 -3.18 -25.82
CA ARG A 56 -16.14 -3.86 -25.67
C ARG A 56 -16.02 -5.37 -25.60
N ASP A 57 -15.15 -5.95 -26.41
CA ASP A 57 -14.90 -7.40 -26.43
C ASP A 57 -14.38 -7.92 -25.08
N ILE A 58 -13.59 -7.12 -24.37
CA ILE A 58 -13.11 -7.44 -23.01
C ILE A 58 -14.05 -6.97 -21.88
N GLY A 59 -15.26 -6.52 -22.22
CA GLY A 59 -16.29 -6.13 -21.25
C GLY A 59 -16.09 -4.73 -20.65
N ILE A 60 -15.28 -3.88 -21.27
CA ILE A 60 -15.09 -2.47 -20.90
C ILE A 60 -15.95 -1.61 -21.83
N VAL A 61 -17.17 -1.29 -21.38
CA VAL A 61 -18.19 -0.61 -22.19
C VAL A 61 -18.21 0.90 -21.96
N ASP A 62 -17.72 1.35 -20.82
CA ASP A 62 -17.67 2.76 -20.42
C ASP A 62 -16.50 3.02 -19.47
N ASP A 63 -16.41 4.23 -18.93
CA ASP A 63 -15.35 4.67 -18.02
C ASP A 63 -15.64 4.36 -16.54
N SER A 64 -16.76 3.69 -16.21
CA SER A 64 -17.20 3.46 -14.83
C SER A 64 -16.23 2.58 -14.03
N TRP A 65 -15.60 1.60 -14.68
CA TRP A 65 -14.59 0.73 -14.07
C TRP A 65 -13.37 1.52 -13.58
N MET A 66 -13.09 2.68 -14.17
CA MET A 66 -11.98 3.53 -13.73
C MET A 66 -12.26 4.21 -12.41
N HIS A 67 -13.52 4.37 -11.98
CA HIS A 67 -13.88 5.09 -10.77
C HIS A 67 -14.15 4.18 -9.56
N GLN A 68 -14.13 2.86 -9.72
CA GLN A 68 -14.29 1.93 -8.61
C GLN A 68 -13.15 2.10 -7.59
N GLN A 69 -13.52 2.56 -6.39
CA GLN A 69 -12.63 2.58 -5.23
C GLN A 69 -12.84 1.29 -4.45
N ASN A 70 -11.88 0.36 -4.56
CA ASN A 70 -11.72 -0.75 -3.61
C ASN A 70 -11.00 -0.26 -2.35
#